data_AF-A0A0F9BS24-F1
#
_entry.id   AF-A0A0F9BS24-F1
#
_cell.length_a   1.000
_cell.length_b   1.000
_cell.length_c   1.000
_cell.angle_alpha   90.00
_cell.angle_beta   90.00
_cell.angle_gamma   90.00
#
_symmetry.space_group_name_H-M   'P 1'
#
loop_
_entity.id
_entity.type
_entity.pdbx_description
1 polymer ?
#
loop_
_entity_poly.entity_id
_entity_poly.type
_entity_poly.pdbx_seq_one_letter_code
_entity_poly.pdbx_strand_id
1 'polypeptide(L)'
;IFIGLFMRGPSWAWYWPWEDWTVPKQTLSTSWSLDWLWGSLLIAGYFTLGMALPAVLLPKFRKALGLPRYLITMFLLLMMIAVPMKIVLRLAFDVKYVLPTPWFNI
;
A
#
# COMPACT_ATOMS: atom_id res chain seq x y z
N ILE A 1 -4.45 -13.52 4.64
CA ILE A 1 -4.17 -14.87 4.06
C ILE A 1 -5.30 -15.35 3.15
N PHE A 2 -6.57 -15.31 3.58
CA PHE A 2 -7.74 -15.72 2.78
C PHE A 2 -7.77 -15.14 1.35
N ILE A 3 -7.63 -13.82 1.25
CA ILE A 3 -7.60 -13.05 0.00
C ILE A 3 -6.44 -13.44 -0.94
N GLY A 4 -5.30 -13.85 -0.40
CA GLY A 4 -4.14 -14.23 -1.21
C GLY A 4 -4.19 -15.67 -1.72
N LEU A 5 -4.99 -16.53 -1.08
CA LEU A 5 -5.09 -17.96 -1.36
C LEU A 5 -6.31 -18.28 -2.23
N PHE A 6 -7.48 -17.75 -1.87
CA PHE A 6 -8.75 -18.09 -2.52
C PHE A 6 -9.09 -17.20 -3.70
N MET A 7 -8.69 -15.93 -3.70
CA MET A 7 -9.05 -14.96 -4.74
C MET A 7 -8.06 -14.94 -5.91
N ARG A 8 -7.34 -16.05 -6.10
CA ARG A 8 -6.39 -16.30 -7.19
C ARG A 8 -7.03 -17.27 -8.17
N GLY A 9 -7.28 -16.82 -9.39
CA GLY A 9 -7.87 -17.62 -10.45
C GLY A 9 -6.83 -18.04 -11.52
N PRO A 10 -7.29 -18.40 -12.73
CA PRO A 10 -6.42 -18.69 -13.87
C PRO A 10 -5.37 -17.59 -14.07
N SER A 11 -4.17 -17.96 -14.53
CA SER A 11 -2.98 -17.07 -14.68
C SER A 11 -2.51 -16.36 -13.40
N TRP A 12 -2.92 -16.84 -12.22
CA TRP A 12 -2.65 -16.21 -10.91
C TRP A 12 -3.21 -14.78 -10.80
N ALA A 13 -4.16 -14.43 -11.67
CA ALA A 13 -4.83 -13.14 -11.65
C ALA A 13 -5.79 -13.05 -10.45
N TRP A 14 -6.08 -11.81 -10.05
CA TRP A 14 -7.01 -11.51 -8.97
C TRP A 14 -8.46 -11.58 -9.50
N TYR A 15 -9.32 -12.34 -8.82
CA TYR A 15 -10.75 -12.42 -9.09
C TYR A 15 -11.54 -12.12 -7.83
N TRP A 16 -12.60 -11.34 -7.98
CA TRP A 16 -13.54 -11.14 -6.89
C TRP A 16 -14.47 -12.36 -6.74
N PRO A 17 -15.01 -12.63 -5.54
CA PRO A 17 -15.90 -13.78 -5.31
C PRO A 17 -17.18 -13.78 -6.15
N TRP A 18 -17.57 -12.62 -6.68
CA TRP A 18 -18.77 -12.40 -7.51
C TRP A 18 -18.44 -12.29 -9.02
N GLU A 19 -17.21 -12.57 -9.42
CA GLU A 19 -16.75 -12.51 -10.82
C GLU A 19 -16.65 -13.92 -11.40
N ASP A 20 -16.82 -14.09 -12.71
CA ASP A 20 -16.66 -15.40 -13.36
C ASP A 20 -15.19 -15.81 -13.43
N TRP A 21 -14.84 -16.92 -12.77
CA TRP A 21 -13.44 -17.41 -12.70
C TRP A 21 -13.04 -18.30 -13.87
N THR A 22 -13.99 -18.64 -14.75
CA THR A 22 -13.78 -19.49 -15.92
C THR A 22 -13.18 -18.72 -17.10
N VAL A 23 -13.37 -17.39 -17.14
CA VAL A 23 -12.84 -16.53 -18.20
C VAL A 23 -11.43 -16.07 -17.82
N PRO A 24 -10.38 -16.42 -18.59
CA PRO A 24 -9.03 -16.00 -18.29
C PRO A 24 -8.86 -14.50 -18.55
N LYS A 25 -8.54 -13.74 -17.49
CA LYS A 25 -8.10 -12.35 -17.63
C LYS A 25 -6.75 -12.30 -18.35
N GLN A 26 -6.63 -11.38 -19.31
CA GLN A 26 -5.36 -11.09 -19.95
C GLN A 26 -4.37 -10.56 -18.91
N THR A 27 -3.16 -11.10 -18.89
CA THR A 27 -2.09 -10.58 -18.03
C THR A 27 -1.68 -9.22 -18.57
N LEU A 28 -2.09 -8.15 -17.89
CA LEU A 28 -1.76 -6.78 -18.24
C LEU A 28 -0.25 -6.64 -18.42
N SER A 29 0.16 -6.38 -19.66
CA SER A 29 1.57 -6.26 -20.06
C SER A 29 2.11 -4.84 -19.81
N THR A 30 1.21 -3.88 -19.60
CA THR A 30 1.54 -2.46 -19.41
C THR A 30 1.54 -2.11 -17.92
N SER A 31 2.60 -2.52 -17.22
CA SER A 31 2.83 -2.03 -15.86
C SER A 31 3.35 -0.60 -15.91
N TRP A 32 2.61 0.36 -15.36
CA TRP A 32 3.15 1.69 -15.11
C TRP A 32 4.08 1.65 -13.89
N SER A 33 5.32 2.10 -14.08
CA SER A 33 6.25 2.37 -12.98
C SER A 33 6.22 3.86 -12.68
N LEU A 34 5.91 4.20 -11.44
CA LEU A 34 6.06 5.59 -10.98
C LEU A 34 7.54 5.91 -10.89
N ASP A 35 7.98 7.05 -11.42
CA ASP A 35 9.40 7.42 -11.34
C ASP A 35 9.88 7.50 -9.86
N TRP A 36 11.12 7.10 -9.62
CA TRP A 36 11.69 6.84 -8.29
C TRP A 36 11.54 8.03 -7.33
N LEU A 37 11.68 9.25 -7.86
CA LEU A 37 11.53 10.48 -7.10
C LEU A 37 10.09 10.64 -6.58
N TRP A 38 9.10 10.37 -7.41
CA TRP A 38 7.70 10.48 -7.04
C TRP A 38 7.28 9.39 -6.06
N GLY A 39 7.78 8.17 -6.23
CA GLY A 39 7.53 7.07 -5.30
C GLY A 39 8.08 7.35 -3.90
N SER A 40 9.31 7.87 -3.81
CA SER A 40 9.94 8.19 -2.53
C SER A 40 9.27 9.38 -1.84
N LEU A 41 8.87 10.40 -2.60
CA LEU A 41 8.14 11.56 -2.10
C LEU A 41 6.75 11.15 -1.58
N LEU A 42 6.02 10.28 -2.26
CA LEU A 42 4.73 9.78 -1.79
C LEU A 42 4.86 9.01 -0.47
N ILE A 43 5.89 8.17 -0.33
CA ILE A 43 6.13 7.41 0.91
C ILE A 43 6.51 8.35 2.05
N ALA A 44 7.45 9.27 1.81
CA ALA A 44 7.83 10.27 2.81
C ALA A 44 6.63 11.15 3.20
N GLY A 45 5.82 11.57 2.22
CA GLY A 45 4.58 12.30 2.43
C GLY A 45 3.58 11.52 3.28
N TYR A 46 3.38 10.23 2.99
CA TYR A 46 2.49 9.37 3.75
C TYR A 46 2.93 9.21 5.21
N PHE A 47 4.22 8.97 5.48
CA PHE A 47 4.72 8.86 6.85
C PHE A 47 4.66 10.18 7.61
N THR A 48 4.99 11.30 6.95
CA THR A 48 4.94 12.62 7.58
C THR A 48 3.50 13.06 7.87
N LEU A 49 2.57 12.94 6.91
CA LEU A 49 1.14 13.19 7.13
C LEU A 49 0.57 12.23 8.17
N GLY A 50 0.92 10.96 8.12
CA GLY A 50 0.47 9.94 9.05
C GLY A 50 0.86 10.21 10.50
N MET A 51 2.05 10.76 10.74
CA MET A 51 2.46 11.21 12.07
C MET A 51 1.87 12.58 12.46
N ALA A 52 1.69 13.48 11.49
CA ALA A 52 1.23 14.85 11.70
C ALA A 52 -0.30 14.98 11.87
N LEU A 53 -1.10 14.16 11.20
CA LEU A 53 -2.57 14.20 11.24
C LEU A 53 -3.16 13.88 12.63
N PRO A 54 -2.83 12.75 13.28
CA PRO A 54 -3.32 12.44 14.63
C PRO A 54 -2.78 13.43 15.64
N ALA A 55 -1.60 13.97 15.33
CA ALA A 55 -0.98 15.01 16.08
C ALA A 55 -1.89 16.25 16.13
N VAL A 56 -2.19 16.84 14.97
CA VAL A 56 -2.91 18.10 14.87
C VAL A 56 -4.40 17.95 15.24
N LEU A 57 -5.05 16.86 14.81
CA LEU A 57 -6.49 16.68 14.99
C LEU A 57 -6.88 16.16 16.38
N LEU A 58 -6.01 15.40 17.05
CA LEU A 58 -6.32 14.77 18.34
C LEU A 58 -5.24 15.12 19.39
N PRO A 59 -5.14 16.38 19.84
CA PRO A 59 -4.13 16.82 20.80
C PRO A 59 -4.22 16.07 22.14
N LYS A 60 -5.41 15.56 22.49
CA LYS A 60 -5.63 14.71 23.68
C LYS A 60 -4.94 13.35 23.56
N PHE A 61 -4.90 12.75 22.37
CA PHE A 61 -4.28 11.44 22.11
C PHE A 61 -2.75 11.52 22.23
N ARG A 62 -2.14 12.60 21.71
CA ARG A 62 -0.70 12.89 21.88
C ARG A 62 -0.32 13.08 23.34
N LYS A 63 -1.10 13.87 24.10
CA LYS A 63 -0.83 14.16 25.51
C LYS A 63 -1.01 12.94 26.42
N ALA A 64 -1.93 12.03 26.09
CA ALA A 64 -2.19 10.81 26.86
C ALA A 64 -1.09 9.74 26.70
N LEU A 65 -0.47 9.63 25.52
CA LEU A 65 0.49 8.56 25.24
C LEU A 65 1.94 8.92 25.60
N GLY A 66 2.29 10.20 25.59
CA GLY A 66 3.68 10.65 25.72
C GLY A 66 4.49 10.45 24.42
N LEU A 67 5.45 11.34 24.19
CA LEU A 67 6.24 11.42 22.94
C LEU A 67 6.78 10.08 22.42
N PRO A 68 7.51 9.27 23.22
CA PRO A 68 8.11 8.03 22.71
C PRO A 68 7.07 6.96 22.35
N ARG A 69 6.02 6.81 23.17
CA ARG A 69 4.97 5.82 22.91
C ARG A 69 4.12 6.21 21.70
N TYR A 70 3.87 7.51 21.50
CA TYR A 70 3.20 8.04 20.32
C TYR A 70 3.96 7.72 19.03
N LEU A 71 5.28 7.97 18.99
CA LEU A 71 6.07 7.69 17.80
C LEU A 71 6.06 6.20 17.43
N ILE A 72 6.24 5.32 18.42
CA ILE A 72 6.26 3.87 18.18
C ILE A 72 4.89 3.37 17.69
N THR A 73 3.81 3.74 18.38
CA THR A 73 2.46 3.31 18.01
C THR A 73 2.04 3.82 16.64
N MET A 74 2.34 5.08 16.33
CA MET A 74 1.99 5.66 15.03
C MET A 74 2.85 5.11 13.90
N PHE A 75 4.13 4.86 14.14
CA PHE A 75 5.00 4.17 13.19
C PHE A 75 4.47 2.77 12.85
N LEU A 76 4.12 1.97 13.87
CA LEU A 76 3.58 0.63 13.69
C LEU A 76 2.25 0.66 12.92
N LEU A 77 1.36 1.56 13.29
CA LEU A 77 0.04 1.73 12.66
C LEU A 77 0.20 2.12 11.19
N LEU A 78 1.10 3.07 10.87
CA LEU A 78 1.37 3.48 9.50
C LEU A 78 1.90 2.34 8.64
N MET A 79 2.76 1.48 9.20
CA MET A 79 3.25 0.27 8.53
C MET A 79 2.12 -0.72 8.27
N MET A 80 1.17 -0.89 9.20
CA MET A 80 0.01 -1.75 8.99
C MET A 80 -0.91 -1.24 7.89
N ILE A 81 -1.12 0.07 7.77
CA ILE A 81 -1.95 0.68 6.72
C ILE A 81 -1.22 0.73 5.36
N ALA A 82 0.11 0.78 5.35
CA ALA A 82 0.89 0.75 4.12
C ALA A 82 0.66 -0.53 3.29
N VAL A 83 0.43 -1.66 3.96
CA VAL A 83 0.16 -2.96 3.30
C VAL A 83 -1.15 -2.94 2.49
N PRO A 84 -2.33 -2.66 3.07
CA PRO A 84 -3.57 -2.57 2.29
C PRO A 84 -3.52 -1.43 1.27
N MET A 85 -2.90 -0.28 1.59
CA MET A 85 -2.71 0.79 0.62
C MET A 85 -1.94 0.31 -0.63
N LYS A 86 -0.86 -0.46 -0.44
CA LYS A 86 -0.11 -1.07 -1.54
C LYS A 86 -0.97 -2.03 -2.37
N ILE A 87 -1.84 -2.82 -1.73
CA ILE A 87 -2.75 -3.75 -2.43
C ILE A 87 -3.76 -2.97 -3.27
N VAL A 88 -4.34 -1.89 -2.72
CA VAL A 88 -5.30 -1.04 -3.43
C VAL A 88 -4.64 -0.34 -4.61
N LEU A 89 -3.42 0.18 -4.45
CA LEU A 89 -2.67 0.79 -5.56
C LEU A 89 -2.46 -0.19 -6.72
N ARG A 90 -2.19 -1.46 -6.38
CA ARG A 90 -2.03 -2.51 -7.39
C ARG A 90 -3.36 -2.86 -8.09
N LEU A 91 -4.48 -2.85 -7.38
CA LEU A 91 -5.78 -3.22 -7.94
C LEU A 91 -6.41 -2.08 -8.75
N ALA A 92 -6.27 -0.83 -8.30
CA ALA A 92 -6.93 0.33 -8.91
C ALA A 92 -6.15 0.92 -10.09
N PHE A 93 -4.81 0.90 -10.03
CA PHE A 93 -3.96 1.60 -10.99
C PHE A 93 -2.97 0.69 -11.73
N ASP A 94 -3.04 -0.63 -11.53
CA ASP A 94 -2.10 -1.63 -12.08
C ASP A 94 -0.62 -1.29 -11.88
N VAL A 95 -0.30 -0.54 -10.81
CA VAL A 95 1.07 -0.10 -10.55
C VAL A 95 1.88 -1.29 -10.03
N LYS A 96 2.75 -1.84 -10.88
CA LYS A 96 3.64 -2.96 -10.52
C LYS A 96 4.70 -2.52 -9.51
N TYR A 97 5.28 -1.33 -9.70
CA TYR A 97 6.32 -0.77 -8.85
C TYR A 97 5.98 0.67 -8.45
N VAL A 98 5.77 0.88 -7.15
CA VAL A 98 5.67 2.23 -6.54
C VAL A 98 7.05 2.88 -6.43
N LEU A 99 8.08 2.06 -6.19
CA LEU A 99 9.49 2.44 -6.23
C LEU A 99 10.20 1.51 -7.21
N PRO A 100 10.38 1.89 -8.48
CA PRO A 100 11.30 1.19 -9.36
C PRO A 100 12.72 1.50 -8.86
N THR A 101 13.43 0.50 -8.37
CA THR A 101 14.86 0.61 -8.06
C THR A 101 15.65 0.40 -9.35
N PRO A 102 16.14 1.44 -10.05
CA PRO A 102 16.81 1.26 -11.34
C PRO A 102 18.10 0.44 -11.25
N TRP A 103 18.69 0.30 -10.07
CA TRP A 103 19.88 -0.53 -9.82
C TRP A 103 19.58 -2.00 -9.49
N PHE A 104 18.32 -2.38 -9.27
CA PHE A 104 17.89 -3.78 -9.18
C PHE A 104 16.91 -4.06 -10.31
N ASN A 105 17.45 -4.59 -11.41
CA ASN A 105 16.68 -4.92 -12.61
C ASN A 105 16.19 -6.38 -12.53
N ILE A 106 15.03 -6.59 -11.88
CA ILE A 106 14.28 -7.86 -11.84
C ILE A 106 12.79 -7.59 -12.12
#